data_AF-A0A1I5SIM7-F1
#
_entry.id   AF-A0A1I5SIM7-F1
#
_cell.length_a   1.000
_cell.length_b   1.000
_cell.length_c   1.000
_cell.angle_alpha   90.00
_cell.angle_beta   90.00
_cell.angle_gamma   90.00
#
_symmetry.space_group_name_H-M   'P 1'
#
loop_
_entity.id
_entity.type
_entity.pdbx_description
1 polymer ?
#
loop_
_entity_poly.entity_id
_entity_poly.type
_entity_poly.pdbx_seq_one_letter_code
_entity_poly.pdbx_strand_id
1 'polypeptide(L)'
;MGKPTLMFCVGATKAGTSWLYETLAAHPDCHLRSIKELHYFDALEKGELDREVAQTEAMKAQFEGRLPGAPADRAPELRRKIADRAAWLDVLRRGEDRDAYLGYLSEGRGERRVIGDLTPAYALLPADRLRAMAGLTADVRFVYLLRDPVARLWSHVRMIAKRRGGGPLDPQRAKNILRRTLRGEETEIEARGDYAAALGRLSAAVAPAKRLVMFYEEMFSSEGLARLCRFLGLAPMAPDAARRVHAGAPMDMPEGLRAKAREWLAPQYDFVARWAGRLPEAWQANMVRV
;
A
#
# COMPACT_ATOMS: atom_id res chain seq x y z
N MET A 1 6.18 -28.98 6.33
CA MET A 1 5.97 -27.55 6.70
C MET A 1 4.58 -27.12 6.25
N GLY A 2 3.84 -26.36 7.08
CA GLY A 2 2.51 -25.85 6.70
C GLY A 2 2.57 -24.86 5.52
N LYS A 3 1.47 -24.76 4.77
CA LYS A 3 1.29 -23.71 3.75
C LYS A 3 1.21 -22.35 4.47
N PRO A 4 1.92 -21.30 4.00
CA PRO A 4 1.89 -19.99 4.64
C PRO A 4 0.55 -19.29 4.39
N THR A 5 0.19 -18.37 5.29
CA THR A 5 -0.84 -17.37 4.99
C THR A 5 -0.28 -16.38 3.97
N LEU A 6 -0.99 -16.19 2.86
CA LEU A 6 -0.69 -15.15 1.88
C LEU A 6 -1.48 -13.88 2.24
N MET A 7 -0.76 -12.81 2.55
CA MET A 7 -1.35 -11.53 2.90
C MET A 7 -1.22 -10.51 1.77
N PHE A 8 -2.33 -9.86 1.43
CA PHE A 8 -2.34 -8.69 0.57
C PHE A 8 -2.64 -7.43 1.37
N CYS A 9 -1.84 -6.37 1.23
CA CYS A 9 -2.27 -5.02 1.63
C CYS A 9 -2.67 -4.24 0.38
N VAL A 10 -3.98 -4.25 0.08
CA VAL A 10 -4.50 -3.77 -1.21
C VAL A 10 -4.82 -2.29 -1.24
N GLY A 11 -4.73 -1.60 -0.11
CA GLY A 11 -5.03 -0.18 -0.04
C GLY A 11 -4.96 0.41 1.36
N ALA A 12 -5.16 1.71 1.52
CA ALA A 12 -5.18 2.69 0.44
C ALA A 12 -3.81 3.31 0.19
N THR A 13 -3.56 3.82 -1.02
CA THR A 13 -2.37 4.63 -1.29
C THR A 13 -2.33 5.80 -0.31
N LYS A 14 -1.17 6.01 0.33
CA LYS A 14 -0.93 7.03 1.38
C LYS A 14 -1.65 6.80 2.72
N ALA A 15 -2.13 5.59 3.00
CA ALA A 15 -2.75 5.23 4.27
C ALA A 15 -1.85 4.45 5.25
N GLY A 16 -0.52 4.46 5.05
CA GLY A 16 0.42 3.81 5.99
C GLY A 16 0.88 2.40 5.60
N THR A 17 0.60 1.96 4.37
CA THR A 17 1.04 0.64 3.85
C THR A 17 2.55 0.42 3.95
N SER A 18 3.35 1.49 3.78
CA SER A 18 4.80 1.43 3.94
C SER A 18 5.21 1.11 5.38
N TRP A 19 4.54 1.70 6.39
CA TRP A 19 4.80 1.37 7.78
C TRP A 19 4.41 -0.08 8.06
N LEU A 20 3.25 -0.52 7.56
CA LEU A 20 2.79 -1.90 7.71
C LEU A 20 3.80 -2.91 7.14
N TYR A 21 4.34 -2.64 5.94
CA TYR A 21 5.40 -3.45 5.33
C TYR A 21 6.61 -3.55 6.26
N GLU A 22 7.12 -2.42 6.75
CA GLU A 22 8.31 -2.34 7.59
C GLU A 22 8.12 -3.02 8.96
N THR A 23 6.91 -2.94 9.52
CA THR A 23 6.52 -3.61 10.76
C THR A 23 6.45 -5.12 10.58
N LEU A 24 5.80 -5.60 9.51
CA LEU A 24 5.70 -7.02 9.23
C LEU A 24 7.05 -7.62 8.80
N ALA A 25 7.87 -6.90 8.03
CA ALA A 25 9.20 -7.37 7.62
C ALA A 25 10.14 -7.58 8.83
N ALA A 26 9.88 -6.89 9.95
CA ALA A 26 10.63 -7.07 11.19
C ALA A 26 10.10 -8.22 12.08
N HIS A 27 8.92 -8.77 11.78
CA HIS A 27 8.32 -9.82 12.58
C HIS A 27 8.97 -11.19 12.28
N PRO A 28 9.36 -11.99 13.30
CA PRO A 28 10.12 -13.23 13.09
C PRO A 28 9.41 -14.27 12.22
N ASP A 29 8.07 -14.33 12.28
CA ASP A 29 7.25 -15.26 11.49
C ASP A 29 6.82 -14.74 10.11
N CYS A 30 7.26 -13.54 9.71
CA CYS A 30 6.89 -12.95 8.43
C CYS A 30 8.07 -12.98 7.47
N HIS A 31 7.80 -13.37 6.23
CA HIS A 31 8.75 -13.33 5.13
C HIS A 31 8.24 -12.39 4.05
N LEU A 32 8.86 -11.21 3.92
CA LEU A 32 8.58 -10.25 2.86
C LEU A 32 9.83 -10.03 2.01
N ARG A 33 9.68 -10.14 0.69
CA ARG A 33 10.74 -9.80 -0.29
C ARG A 33 11.00 -8.29 -0.27
N SER A 34 12.19 -7.87 -0.69
CA SER A 34 12.65 -6.46 -0.61
C SER A 34 11.95 -5.50 -1.57
N ILE A 35 11.22 -6.01 -2.56
CA ILE A 35 10.45 -5.17 -3.49
C ILE A 35 9.14 -4.80 -2.79
N LYS A 36 8.93 -3.49 -2.61
CA LYS A 36 7.66 -2.94 -2.13
C LYS A 36 6.79 -2.66 -3.35
N GLU A 37 5.51 -2.96 -3.25
CA GLU A 37 4.52 -2.79 -4.33
C GLU A 37 4.94 -3.57 -5.60
N LEU A 38 4.55 -4.86 -5.69
CA LEU A 38 4.95 -5.73 -6.81
C LEU A 38 4.24 -5.41 -8.13
N HIS A 39 3.06 -4.76 -8.05
CA HIS A 39 2.28 -4.35 -9.23
C HIS A 39 1.92 -5.47 -10.22
N TYR A 40 1.97 -6.73 -9.79
CA TYR A 40 1.71 -7.90 -10.64
C TYR A 40 0.30 -7.93 -11.23
N PHE A 41 -0.72 -7.94 -10.38
CA PHE A 41 -2.11 -8.09 -10.84
C PHE A 41 -2.64 -6.85 -11.57
N ASP A 42 -2.24 -5.63 -11.20
CA ASP A 42 -2.68 -4.43 -11.92
C ASP A 42 -1.93 -4.21 -13.23
N ALA A 43 -0.66 -4.63 -13.32
CA ALA A 43 0.03 -4.66 -14.62
C ALA A 43 -0.59 -5.70 -15.56
N LEU A 44 -0.94 -6.89 -15.07
CA LEU A 44 -1.68 -7.88 -15.86
C LEU A 44 -3.01 -7.33 -16.36
N GLU A 45 -3.80 -6.73 -15.47
CA GLU A 45 -5.12 -6.19 -15.79
C GLU A 45 -5.06 -5.07 -16.84
N LYS A 46 -3.99 -4.28 -16.85
CA LYS A 46 -3.81 -3.13 -17.75
C LYS A 46 -2.97 -3.43 -18.99
N GLY A 47 -2.41 -4.64 -19.11
CA GLY A 47 -1.44 -4.95 -20.16
C GLY A 47 -0.12 -4.17 -20.02
N GLU A 48 0.29 -3.85 -18.79
CA GLU A 48 1.48 -3.04 -18.47
C GLU A 48 2.69 -3.87 -17.99
N LEU A 49 2.71 -5.19 -18.23
CA LEU A 49 3.83 -6.03 -17.78
C LEU A 49 5.19 -5.57 -18.32
N ASP A 50 5.29 -5.22 -19.61
CA ASP A 50 6.54 -4.73 -20.20
C ASP A 50 7.05 -3.46 -19.52
N ARG A 51 6.13 -2.60 -19.10
CA ARG A 51 6.43 -1.39 -18.34
C ARG A 51 6.95 -1.74 -16.94
N GLU A 52 6.40 -2.75 -16.28
CA GLU A 52 6.91 -3.23 -14.99
C GLU A 52 8.26 -3.95 -15.12
N VAL A 53 8.51 -4.67 -16.20
CA VAL A 53 9.82 -5.24 -16.55
C VAL A 53 10.85 -4.13 -16.67
N ALA A 54 10.59 -3.12 -17.52
CA ALA A 54 11.51 -2.00 -17.74
C ALA A 54 11.80 -1.22 -16.44
N GLN A 55 10.78 -0.96 -15.62
CA GLN A 55 10.95 -0.31 -14.31
C GLN A 55 11.82 -1.16 -13.37
N THR A 56 11.58 -2.47 -13.32
CA THR A 56 12.33 -3.39 -12.45
C THR A 56 13.78 -3.51 -12.90
N GLU A 57 14.06 -3.57 -14.21
CA GLU A 57 15.40 -3.56 -14.79
C GLU A 57 16.15 -2.27 -14.44
N ALA A 58 15.52 -1.11 -14.65
CA ALA A 58 16.12 0.18 -14.33
C ALA A 58 16.48 0.29 -12.83
N MET A 59 15.58 -0.13 -11.96
CA MET A 59 15.84 -0.14 -10.51
C MET A 59 16.92 -1.14 -10.11
N LYS A 60 16.97 -2.33 -10.74
CA LYS A 60 18.03 -3.31 -10.51
C LYS A 60 19.40 -2.73 -10.90
N ALA A 61 19.50 -2.17 -12.11
CA ALA A 61 20.73 -1.54 -12.60
C ALA A 61 21.18 -0.39 -11.70
N GLN A 62 20.25 0.41 -11.17
CA GLN A 62 20.56 1.46 -10.20
C GLN A 62 21.20 0.89 -8.91
N PHE A 63 20.71 -0.24 -8.40
CA PHE A 63 21.31 -0.86 -7.22
C PHE A 63 22.66 -1.51 -7.51
N GLU A 64 22.82 -2.15 -8.68
CA GLU A 64 24.10 -2.70 -9.14
C GLU A 64 25.17 -1.62 -9.26
N GLY A 65 24.84 -0.46 -9.86
CA GLY A 65 25.76 0.67 -9.95
C GLY A 65 26.15 1.28 -8.59
N ARG A 66 25.32 1.11 -7.55
CA ARG A 66 25.60 1.59 -6.19
C ARG A 66 26.41 0.61 -5.35
N LEU A 67 26.40 -0.68 -5.69
CA LEU A 67 27.00 -1.74 -4.88
C LEU A 67 28.53 -1.60 -4.70
N PRO A 68 29.33 -1.26 -5.74
CA PRO A 68 30.78 -1.12 -5.59
C PRO A 68 31.21 -0.05 -4.58
N GLY A 69 30.42 1.03 -4.44
CA GLY A 69 30.68 2.12 -3.50
C GLY A 69 29.91 2.01 -2.18
N ALA A 70 29.26 0.88 -1.92
CA ALA A 70 28.42 0.73 -0.73
C ALA A 70 29.25 0.43 0.52
N PRO A 71 28.97 1.09 1.66
CA PRO A 71 29.50 0.68 2.96
C PRO A 71 29.23 -0.80 3.27
N ALA A 72 30.14 -1.44 4.01
CA ALA A 72 30.09 -2.89 4.28
C ALA A 72 28.79 -3.34 4.97
N ASP A 73 28.21 -2.50 5.82
CA ASP A 73 26.94 -2.72 6.50
C ASP A 73 25.72 -2.62 5.57
N ARG A 74 25.81 -1.84 4.48
CA ARG A 74 24.71 -1.65 3.50
C ARG A 74 24.79 -2.59 2.30
N ALA A 75 25.97 -3.12 1.99
CA ALA A 75 26.17 -4.02 0.87
C ALA A 75 25.27 -5.27 0.90
N PRO A 76 25.02 -5.95 2.04
CA PRO A 76 24.11 -7.10 2.10
C PRO A 76 22.67 -6.75 1.69
N GLU A 77 22.16 -5.61 2.15
CA GLU A 77 20.80 -5.16 1.79
C GLU A 77 20.69 -4.84 0.29
N LEU A 78 21.72 -4.22 -0.29
CA LEU A 78 21.77 -3.97 -1.73
C LEU A 78 21.82 -5.26 -2.55
N ARG A 79 22.65 -6.24 -2.15
CA ARG A 79 22.70 -7.56 -2.81
C ARG A 79 21.34 -8.24 -2.77
N ARG A 80 20.66 -8.21 -1.61
CA ARG A 80 19.28 -8.73 -1.48
C ARG A 80 18.31 -8.03 -2.44
N LYS A 81 18.38 -6.70 -2.54
CA LYS A 81 17.55 -5.91 -3.45
C LYS A 81 17.78 -6.23 -4.94
N ILE A 82 19.02 -6.53 -5.31
CA ILE A 82 19.39 -6.93 -6.67
C ILE A 82 18.88 -8.34 -6.97
N ALA A 83 19.14 -9.29 -6.06
CA ALA A 83 18.71 -10.68 -6.21
C ALA A 83 17.18 -10.81 -6.30
N ASP A 84 16.44 -10.12 -5.42
CA ASP A 84 14.98 -10.13 -5.46
C ASP A 84 14.42 -9.53 -6.76
N ARG A 85 15.10 -8.55 -7.37
CA ARG A 85 14.69 -7.97 -8.65
C ARG A 85 15.01 -8.87 -9.83
N ALA A 86 16.14 -9.56 -9.79
CA ALA A 86 16.45 -10.58 -10.79
C ALA A 86 15.40 -11.68 -10.80
N ALA A 87 15.08 -12.25 -9.63
CA ALA A 87 14.02 -13.25 -9.49
C ALA A 87 12.64 -12.71 -9.90
N TRP A 88 12.33 -11.45 -9.58
CA TRP A 88 11.06 -10.84 -9.97
C TRP A 88 10.93 -10.63 -11.49
N LEU A 89 12.03 -10.26 -12.17
CA LEU A 89 12.05 -10.15 -13.63
C LEU A 89 11.71 -11.49 -14.31
N ASP A 90 12.19 -12.60 -13.76
CA ASP A 90 11.89 -13.93 -14.28
C ASP A 90 10.40 -14.27 -14.14
N VAL A 91 9.74 -13.80 -13.07
CA VAL A 91 8.28 -13.92 -12.91
C VAL A 91 7.55 -13.05 -13.93
N LEU A 92 7.90 -11.77 -14.02
CA LEU A 92 7.21 -10.82 -14.91
C LEU A 92 7.26 -11.26 -16.38
N ARG A 93 8.40 -11.77 -16.84
CA ARG A 93 8.59 -12.25 -18.22
C ARG A 93 7.78 -13.50 -18.56
N ARG A 94 7.27 -14.23 -17.56
CA ARG A 94 6.38 -15.40 -17.77
C ARG A 94 4.93 -15.01 -18.01
N GLY A 95 4.54 -13.75 -17.78
CA GLY A 95 3.16 -13.33 -17.89
C GLY A 95 2.31 -13.73 -16.68
N GLU A 96 1.06 -14.14 -16.90
CA GLU A 96 0.18 -14.64 -15.84
C GLU A 96 0.54 -16.09 -15.47
N ASP A 97 1.46 -16.25 -14.52
CA ASP A 97 1.95 -17.51 -13.97
C ASP A 97 1.85 -17.45 -12.43
N ARG A 98 0.80 -18.11 -11.91
CA ARG A 98 0.49 -18.11 -10.48
C ARG A 98 1.55 -18.84 -9.66
N ASP A 99 2.11 -19.91 -10.20
CA ASP A 99 3.10 -20.73 -9.48
C ASP A 99 4.43 -19.99 -9.40
N ALA A 100 4.83 -19.29 -10.47
CA ALA A 100 6.00 -18.41 -10.44
C ALA A 100 5.81 -17.25 -9.43
N TYR A 101 4.64 -16.61 -9.42
CA TYR A 101 4.32 -15.56 -8.47
C TYR A 101 4.38 -16.04 -7.00
N LEU A 102 3.73 -17.17 -6.69
CA LEU A 102 3.74 -17.76 -5.35
C LEU A 102 5.12 -18.30 -4.95
N GLY A 103 5.85 -18.85 -5.90
CA GLY A 103 7.22 -19.31 -5.74
C GLY A 103 8.14 -18.17 -5.32
N TYR A 104 8.06 -17.03 -6.02
CA TYR A 104 8.81 -15.82 -5.66
C TYR A 104 8.52 -15.34 -4.24
N LEU A 105 7.24 -15.28 -3.85
CA LEU A 105 6.85 -14.86 -2.50
C LEU A 105 7.29 -15.84 -1.41
N SER A 106 7.48 -17.12 -1.74
CA SER A 106 7.76 -18.19 -0.76
C SER A 106 9.24 -18.56 -0.66
N GLU A 107 10.03 -18.28 -1.70
CA GLU A 107 11.44 -18.63 -1.76
C GLU A 107 12.23 -17.96 -0.62
N GLY A 108 12.94 -18.78 0.16
CA GLY A 108 13.70 -18.31 1.32
C GLY A 108 12.86 -18.06 2.58
N ARG A 109 11.55 -18.40 2.61
CA ARG A 109 10.72 -18.20 3.80
C ARG A 109 11.16 -19.04 5.00
N GLY A 110 11.67 -20.26 4.77
CA GLY A 110 11.94 -21.24 5.82
C GLY A 110 10.65 -21.64 6.55
N GLU A 111 10.64 -21.50 7.88
CA GLU A 111 9.48 -21.84 8.72
C GLU A 111 8.49 -20.69 8.93
N ARG A 112 8.80 -19.51 8.39
CA ARG A 112 7.96 -18.31 8.52
C ARG A 112 6.56 -18.55 7.96
N ARG A 113 5.56 -18.09 8.70
CA ARG A 113 4.14 -18.44 8.54
C ARG A 113 3.39 -17.51 7.60
N VAL A 114 3.85 -16.27 7.44
CA VAL A 114 3.19 -15.26 6.61
C VAL A 114 4.12 -14.80 5.49
N ILE A 115 3.60 -14.80 4.27
CA ILE A 115 4.19 -14.13 3.11
C ILE A 115 3.24 -13.03 2.65
N GLY A 116 3.70 -12.06 1.86
CA GLY A 116 2.77 -11.04 1.41
C GLY A 116 3.24 -10.10 0.31
N ASP A 117 2.22 -9.47 -0.28
CA ASP A 117 2.32 -8.45 -1.31
C ASP A 117 1.52 -7.22 -0.88
N LEU A 118 2.23 -6.11 -0.68
CA LEU A 118 1.64 -4.86 -0.22
C LEU A 118 1.62 -3.88 -1.38
N THR A 119 0.67 -4.06 -2.28
CA THR A 119 0.42 -3.20 -3.44
C THR A 119 -0.91 -2.45 -3.29
N PRO A 120 -0.91 -1.18 -2.82
CA PRO A 120 -2.12 -0.39 -2.56
C PRO A 120 -2.97 -0.09 -3.80
N ALA A 121 -2.45 -0.36 -5.00
CA ALA A 121 -3.20 -0.21 -6.25
C ALA A 121 -4.21 -1.36 -6.46
N TYR A 122 -4.03 -2.50 -5.79
CA TYR A 122 -4.91 -3.66 -5.96
C TYR A 122 -6.37 -3.40 -5.57
N ALA A 123 -6.64 -2.40 -4.73
CA ALA A 123 -8.00 -1.95 -4.44
C ALA A 123 -8.79 -1.41 -5.66
N LEU A 124 -8.09 -1.09 -6.76
CA LEU A 124 -8.68 -0.64 -8.01
C LEU A 124 -9.03 -1.79 -8.95
N LEU A 125 -8.55 -3.01 -8.67
CA LEU A 125 -8.80 -4.16 -9.52
C LEU A 125 -10.30 -4.51 -9.55
N PRO A 126 -10.81 -5.06 -10.66
CA PRO A 126 -12.17 -5.59 -10.72
C PRO A 126 -12.42 -6.65 -9.66
N ALA A 127 -13.67 -6.78 -9.24
CA ALA A 127 -14.06 -7.76 -8.21
C ALA A 127 -13.69 -9.20 -8.60
N ASP A 128 -13.75 -9.54 -9.88
CA ASP A 128 -13.38 -10.87 -10.38
C ASP A 128 -11.89 -11.16 -10.22
N ARG A 129 -11.03 -10.15 -10.46
CA ARG A 129 -9.59 -10.26 -10.22
C ARG A 129 -9.29 -10.41 -8.73
N LEU A 130 -9.94 -9.63 -7.86
CA LEU A 130 -9.83 -9.78 -6.40
C LEU A 130 -10.30 -11.16 -5.93
N ARG A 131 -11.36 -11.72 -6.54
CA ARG A 131 -11.85 -13.07 -6.23
C ARG A 131 -10.85 -14.14 -6.67
N ALA A 132 -10.23 -13.98 -7.84
CA ALA A 132 -9.16 -14.86 -8.30
C ALA A 132 -7.94 -14.81 -7.35
N MET A 133 -7.56 -13.62 -6.88
CA MET A 133 -6.49 -13.46 -5.88
C MET A 133 -6.83 -14.17 -4.56
N ALA A 134 -8.09 -14.11 -4.11
CA ALA A 134 -8.53 -14.79 -2.90
C ALA A 134 -8.46 -16.32 -2.99
N GLY A 135 -8.41 -16.87 -4.20
CA GLY A 135 -8.28 -18.30 -4.49
C GLY A 135 -6.85 -18.78 -4.78
N LEU A 136 -5.82 -17.93 -4.63
CA LEU A 136 -4.43 -18.31 -4.95
C LEU A 136 -3.88 -19.43 -4.06
N THR A 137 -4.26 -19.42 -2.78
CA THR A 137 -3.85 -20.43 -1.81
C THR A 137 -5.01 -20.78 -0.89
N ALA A 138 -4.82 -21.77 0.00
CA ALA A 138 -5.83 -22.14 0.98
C ALA A 138 -6.10 -21.05 2.04
N ASP A 139 -5.19 -20.09 2.23
CA ASP A 139 -5.33 -19.03 3.21
C ASP A 139 -4.78 -17.70 2.69
N VAL A 140 -5.65 -16.99 1.96
CA VAL A 140 -5.39 -15.62 1.49
C VAL A 140 -6.15 -14.64 2.37
N ARG A 141 -5.46 -13.59 2.83
CA ARG A 141 -6.03 -12.56 3.72
C ARG A 141 -5.73 -11.17 3.18
N PHE A 142 -6.76 -10.32 3.18
CA PHE A 142 -6.69 -8.96 2.65
C PHE A 142 -6.71 -7.95 3.77
N VAL A 143 -5.79 -6.99 3.73
CA VAL A 143 -5.73 -5.83 4.62
C VAL A 143 -5.99 -4.57 3.82
N TYR A 144 -6.89 -3.73 4.32
CA TYR A 144 -7.15 -2.39 3.80
C TYR A 144 -7.00 -1.36 4.91
N LEU A 145 -6.23 -0.31 4.64
CA LEU A 145 -5.94 0.77 5.56
C LEU A 145 -6.70 2.03 5.13
N LEU A 146 -7.49 2.55 6.07
CA LEU A 146 -8.20 3.81 5.97
C LEU A 146 -7.38 4.92 6.59
N ARG A 147 -7.38 6.10 5.98
CA ARG A 147 -6.76 7.32 6.53
C ARG A 147 -7.71 8.47 6.28
N ASP A 148 -7.67 9.50 7.13
CA ASP A 148 -8.47 10.70 6.94
C ASP A 148 -8.43 11.13 5.45
N PRO A 149 -9.59 11.18 4.76
CA PRO A 149 -9.66 11.44 3.34
C PRO A 149 -8.87 12.68 2.89
N VAL A 150 -8.95 13.78 3.65
CA VAL A 150 -8.25 15.04 3.36
C VAL A 150 -6.74 14.88 3.52
N ALA A 151 -6.29 14.28 4.62
CA ALA A 151 -4.87 14.02 4.87
C ALA A 151 -4.28 13.06 3.82
N ARG A 152 -5.04 12.02 3.44
CA ARG A 152 -4.68 11.06 2.39
C ARG A 152 -4.55 11.75 1.03
N LEU A 153 -5.57 12.53 0.63
CA LEU A 153 -5.56 13.31 -0.60
C LEU A 153 -4.34 14.22 -0.67
N TRP A 154 -4.09 15.00 0.38
CA TRP A 154 -2.96 15.93 0.40
C TRP A 154 -1.61 15.22 0.32
N SER A 155 -1.47 14.11 1.03
CA SER A 155 -0.26 13.29 0.97
C SER A 155 -0.04 12.71 -0.45
N HIS A 156 -1.12 12.38 -1.16
CA HIS A 156 -1.05 11.86 -2.52
C HIS A 156 -0.69 12.95 -3.53
N VAL A 157 -1.33 14.12 -3.44
CA VAL A 157 -1.00 15.30 -4.26
C VAL A 157 0.47 15.67 -4.13
N ARG A 158 1.01 15.73 -2.90
CA ARG A 158 2.43 16.02 -2.65
C ARG A 158 3.36 14.97 -3.27
N MET A 159 2.98 13.69 -3.22
CA MET A 159 3.74 12.62 -3.86
C MET A 159 3.78 12.79 -5.39
N ILE A 160 2.64 13.06 -6.02
CA ILE A 160 2.55 13.26 -7.47
C ILE A 160 3.32 14.53 -7.89
N ALA A 161 3.19 15.62 -7.14
CA ALA A 161 3.94 16.86 -7.38
C ALA A 161 5.46 16.65 -7.37
N LYS A 162 5.95 15.86 -6.41
CA LYS A 162 7.38 15.49 -6.33
C LYS A 162 7.80 14.60 -7.52
N ARG A 163 7.02 13.55 -7.83
CA ARG A 163 7.33 12.61 -8.92
C ARG A 163 7.37 13.30 -10.29
N ARG A 164 6.37 14.14 -10.60
CA ARG A 164 6.31 14.93 -11.85
C ARG A 164 7.37 16.04 -11.92
N GLY A 165 8.04 16.34 -10.80
CA GLY A 165 8.97 17.44 -10.68
C GLY A 165 10.43 17.12 -10.88
N GLY A 166 10.84 15.85 -10.74
CA GLY A 166 12.25 15.45 -10.83
C GLY A 166 13.17 16.05 -9.74
N GLY A 167 12.62 16.68 -8.70
CA GLY A 167 13.38 17.47 -7.71
C GLY A 167 12.63 17.66 -6.38
N PRO A 168 12.99 18.70 -5.59
CA PRO A 168 12.28 19.06 -4.37
C PRO A 168 10.78 19.28 -4.60
N LEU A 169 9.99 19.16 -3.53
CA LEU A 169 8.54 19.37 -3.59
C LEU A 169 8.23 20.84 -3.85
N ASP A 170 7.68 21.13 -5.03
CA ASP A 170 7.20 22.47 -5.43
C ASP A 170 5.78 22.73 -4.89
N PRO A 171 5.58 23.73 -3.99
CA PRO A 171 4.28 24.10 -3.46
C PRO A 171 3.27 24.51 -4.54
N GLN A 172 3.70 25.22 -5.59
CA GLN A 172 2.81 25.72 -6.64
C GLN A 172 2.31 24.58 -7.51
N ARG A 173 3.19 23.61 -7.84
CA ARG A 173 2.77 22.38 -8.53
C ARG A 173 1.77 21.57 -7.70
N ALA A 174 2.02 21.40 -6.39
CA ALA A 174 1.10 20.71 -5.50
C ALA A 174 -0.27 21.40 -5.42
N LYS A 175 -0.30 22.74 -5.31
CA LYS A 175 -1.52 23.56 -5.35
C LYS A 175 -2.28 23.38 -6.67
N ASN A 176 -1.59 23.39 -7.80
CA ASN A 176 -2.20 23.21 -9.11
C ASN A 176 -2.80 21.79 -9.29
N ILE A 177 -2.07 20.75 -8.87
CA ILE A 177 -2.59 19.37 -8.87
C ILE A 177 -3.84 19.27 -7.99
N LEU A 178 -3.81 19.80 -6.77
CA LEU A 178 -4.99 19.78 -5.88
C LEU A 178 -6.20 20.45 -6.54
N ARG A 179 -6.02 21.62 -7.15
CA ARG A 179 -7.09 22.32 -7.87
C ARG A 179 -7.66 21.48 -9.02
N ARG A 180 -6.82 20.79 -9.78
CA ARG A 180 -7.25 19.87 -10.85
C ARG A 180 -8.01 18.67 -10.28
N THR A 181 -7.52 18.07 -9.20
CA THR A 181 -8.21 16.96 -8.52
C THR A 181 -9.60 17.36 -8.06
N LEU A 182 -9.76 18.53 -7.44
CA LEU A 182 -11.07 19.03 -6.98
C LEU A 182 -12.04 19.36 -8.13
N ARG A 183 -11.57 19.38 -9.38
CA ARG A 183 -12.39 19.50 -10.60
C ARG A 183 -12.59 18.16 -11.32
N GLY A 184 -12.11 17.04 -10.77
CA GLY A 184 -12.20 15.71 -11.40
C GLY A 184 -11.18 15.47 -12.54
N GLU A 185 -10.16 16.32 -12.67
CA GLU A 185 -9.19 16.24 -13.78
C GLU A 185 -7.98 15.32 -13.46
N GLU A 186 -7.90 14.75 -12.25
CA GLU A 186 -6.82 13.84 -11.84
C GLU A 186 -7.39 12.48 -11.41
N THR A 187 -7.85 11.71 -12.41
CA THR A 187 -8.60 10.45 -12.25
C THR A 187 -7.90 9.42 -11.36
N GLU A 188 -6.58 9.27 -11.47
CA GLU A 188 -5.80 8.35 -10.62
C GLU A 188 -5.79 8.78 -9.14
N ILE A 189 -5.80 10.08 -8.85
CA ILE A 189 -5.80 10.58 -7.46
C ILE A 189 -7.17 10.33 -6.82
N GLU A 190 -8.22 10.55 -7.60
CA GLU A 190 -9.61 10.33 -7.25
C GLU A 190 -9.91 8.84 -7.02
N ALA A 191 -9.62 7.98 -8.01
CA ALA A 191 -9.87 6.54 -7.91
C ALA A 191 -9.18 5.92 -6.69
N ARG A 192 -7.94 6.32 -6.37
CA ARG A 192 -7.19 5.84 -5.20
C ARG A 192 -7.69 6.38 -3.86
N GLY A 193 -8.57 7.38 -3.89
CA GLY A 193 -9.24 7.96 -2.72
C GLY A 193 -10.70 7.55 -2.55
N ASP A 194 -11.26 6.82 -3.49
CA ASP A 194 -12.65 6.37 -3.45
C ASP A 194 -12.79 5.10 -2.59
N TYR A 195 -12.97 5.32 -1.29
CA TYR A 195 -13.19 4.27 -0.30
C TYR A 195 -14.48 3.52 -0.55
N ALA A 196 -15.55 4.21 -0.99
CA ALA A 196 -16.83 3.59 -1.29
C ALA A 196 -16.67 2.51 -2.36
N ALA A 197 -16.05 2.86 -3.49
CA ALA A 197 -15.88 1.92 -4.59
C ALA A 197 -14.86 0.81 -4.25
N ALA A 198 -13.75 1.16 -3.60
CA ALA A 198 -12.72 0.19 -3.21
C ALA A 198 -13.23 -0.86 -2.21
N LEU A 199 -13.89 -0.43 -1.14
CA LEU A 199 -14.43 -1.33 -0.13
C LEU A 199 -15.66 -2.08 -0.64
N GLY A 200 -16.42 -1.49 -1.57
CA GLY A 200 -17.49 -2.20 -2.30
C GLY A 200 -16.97 -3.39 -3.09
N ARG A 201 -15.96 -3.17 -3.96
CA ARG A 201 -15.31 -4.25 -4.73
C ARG A 201 -14.69 -5.32 -3.84
N LEU A 202 -13.94 -4.91 -2.81
CA LEU A 202 -13.32 -5.84 -1.88
C LEU A 202 -14.38 -6.68 -1.14
N SER A 203 -15.48 -6.05 -0.71
CA SER A 203 -16.54 -6.73 0.02
C SER A 203 -17.32 -7.73 -0.83
N ALA A 204 -17.47 -7.46 -2.13
CA ALA A 204 -18.10 -8.34 -3.11
C ALA A 204 -17.21 -9.52 -3.54
N ALA A 205 -15.89 -9.39 -3.42
CA ALA A 205 -14.93 -10.39 -3.86
C ALA A 205 -14.41 -11.30 -2.75
N VAL A 206 -14.25 -10.78 -1.52
CA VAL A 206 -13.53 -11.44 -0.42
C VAL A 206 -14.44 -11.60 0.78
N ALA A 207 -14.53 -12.80 1.35
CA ALA A 207 -15.35 -13.08 2.52
C ALA A 207 -14.97 -12.20 3.74
N PRO A 208 -15.92 -11.82 4.62
CA PRO A 208 -15.65 -10.98 5.79
C PRO A 208 -14.51 -11.48 6.68
N ALA A 209 -14.41 -12.79 6.91
CA ALA A 209 -13.36 -13.39 7.74
C ALA A 209 -11.96 -13.35 7.11
N LYS A 210 -11.85 -13.09 5.80
CA LYS A 210 -10.60 -12.99 5.05
C LYS A 210 -10.21 -11.54 4.72
N ARG A 211 -10.94 -10.55 5.24
CA ARG A 211 -10.63 -9.13 5.07
C ARG A 211 -10.55 -8.41 6.41
N LEU A 212 -9.54 -7.56 6.56
CA LEU A 212 -9.34 -6.70 7.71
C LEU A 212 -9.23 -5.25 7.24
N VAL A 213 -10.14 -4.40 7.73
CA VAL A 213 -10.08 -2.96 7.53
C VAL A 213 -9.70 -2.27 8.83
N MET A 214 -8.69 -1.41 8.78
CA MET A 214 -8.16 -0.68 9.95
C MET A 214 -8.04 0.81 9.65
N PHE A 215 -8.28 1.64 10.65
CA PHE A 215 -7.97 3.06 10.61
C PHE A 215 -6.48 3.28 10.87
N TYR A 216 -5.88 4.25 10.19
CA TYR A 216 -4.49 4.65 10.34
C TYR A 216 -4.14 4.95 11.80
N GLU A 217 -5.04 5.61 12.51
CA GLU A 217 -4.92 6.00 13.92
C GLU A 217 -4.77 4.77 14.84
N GLU A 218 -5.38 3.65 14.49
CA GLU A 218 -5.36 2.42 15.29
C GLU A 218 -4.09 1.61 15.08
N MET A 219 -3.47 1.73 13.92
CA MET A 219 -2.34 0.87 13.52
C MET A 219 -1.15 0.97 14.47
N PHE A 220 -0.98 2.11 15.12
CA PHE A 220 0.14 2.38 16.02
C PHE A 220 -0.13 1.97 17.47
N SER A 221 -1.36 1.55 17.78
CA SER A 221 -1.75 1.11 19.11
C SER A 221 -1.44 -0.38 19.32
N SER A 222 -1.18 -0.75 20.58
CA SER A 222 -1.01 -2.16 20.97
C SER A 222 -2.23 -3.00 20.58
N GLU A 223 -3.44 -2.44 20.71
CA GLU A 223 -4.69 -3.14 20.36
C GLU A 223 -4.80 -3.38 18.85
N GLY A 224 -4.53 -2.35 18.03
CA GLY A 224 -4.55 -2.46 16.58
C GLY A 224 -3.53 -3.48 16.07
N LEU A 225 -2.32 -3.47 16.61
CA LEU A 225 -1.30 -4.48 16.30
C LEU A 225 -1.71 -5.88 16.74
N ALA A 226 -2.27 -6.04 17.93
CA ALA A 226 -2.76 -7.34 18.39
C ALA A 226 -3.90 -7.86 17.48
N ARG A 227 -4.79 -6.98 17.02
CA ARG A 227 -5.85 -7.33 16.05
C ARG A 227 -5.27 -7.75 14.70
N LEU A 228 -4.29 -7.04 14.18
CA LEU A 228 -3.56 -7.42 12.96
C LEU A 228 -2.87 -8.79 13.13
N CYS A 229 -2.16 -9.01 14.24
CA CYS A 229 -1.46 -10.27 14.50
C CYS A 229 -2.42 -11.44 14.56
N ARG A 230 -3.52 -11.31 15.33
CA ARG A 230 -4.59 -12.33 15.38
C ARG A 230 -5.15 -12.61 14.00
N PHE A 231 -5.46 -11.55 13.23
CA PHE A 231 -5.96 -11.68 11.86
C PHE A 231 -4.95 -12.33 10.91
N LEU A 232 -3.64 -12.31 11.19
CA LEU A 232 -2.61 -12.96 10.37
C LEU A 232 -2.12 -14.30 10.97
N GLY A 233 -2.62 -14.70 12.14
CA GLY A 233 -2.13 -15.90 12.84
C GLY A 233 -0.72 -15.76 13.40
N LEU A 234 -0.28 -14.53 13.67
CA LEU A 234 1.03 -14.19 14.21
C LEU A 234 1.00 -14.12 15.74
N ALA A 235 2.17 -14.30 16.34
CA ALA A 235 2.37 -13.93 17.74
C ALA A 235 2.15 -12.41 17.93
N PRO A 236 1.73 -11.95 19.13
CA PRO A 236 1.58 -10.52 19.39
C PRO A 236 2.90 -9.77 19.21
N MET A 237 2.82 -8.57 18.64
CA MET A 237 3.96 -7.65 18.52
C MET A 237 3.70 -6.36 19.30
N ALA A 238 4.75 -5.80 19.89
CA ALA A 238 4.69 -4.51 20.56
C ALA A 238 4.77 -3.36 19.53
N PRO A 239 4.06 -2.24 19.76
CA PRO A 239 4.23 -1.06 18.94
C PRO A 239 5.63 -0.48 19.12
N ASP A 240 6.31 -0.22 18.02
CA ASP A 240 7.55 0.54 18.03
C ASP A 240 7.21 2.04 18.07
N ALA A 241 7.14 2.58 19.29
CA ALA A 241 6.80 4.00 19.54
C ALA A 241 7.79 4.99 18.90
N ALA A 242 9.01 4.56 18.59
CA ALA A 242 10.04 5.42 17.99
C ALA A 242 9.97 5.47 16.46
N ARG A 243 9.27 4.52 15.82
CA ARG A 243 9.36 4.32 14.37
C ARG A 243 8.34 5.14 13.59
N ARG A 244 8.64 6.44 13.39
CA ARG A 244 7.96 7.27 12.37
C ARG A 244 8.48 6.94 10.97
N VAL A 245 7.86 5.99 10.28
CA VAL A 245 8.19 5.67 8.88
C VAL A 245 7.60 6.72 7.93
N HIS A 246 8.47 7.43 7.19
CA HIS A 246 8.14 8.36 6.10
C HIS A 246 7.19 9.54 6.45
N ALA A 247 7.47 10.27 7.54
CA ALA A 247 6.92 11.62 7.71
C ALA A 247 7.54 12.56 6.65
N GLY A 248 6.92 12.66 5.47
CA GLY A 248 7.39 13.57 4.43
C GLY A 248 7.36 15.03 4.91
N ALA A 249 8.35 15.84 4.49
CA ALA A 249 8.57 17.21 4.94
C ALA A 249 7.25 18.00 5.12
N PRO A 250 6.99 18.59 6.30
CA PRO A 250 5.71 19.24 6.57
C PRO A 250 5.46 20.32 5.52
N MET A 251 4.30 20.24 4.90
CA MET A 251 3.82 21.24 3.96
C MET A 251 2.33 21.30 4.17
N ASP A 252 1.86 22.48 4.54
CA ASP A 252 0.44 22.71 4.77
C ASP A 252 -0.32 22.76 3.45
N MET A 253 -1.57 22.30 3.52
CA MET A 253 -2.48 22.48 2.40
C MET A 253 -2.72 23.98 2.20
N PRO A 254 -2.67 24.51 0.96
CA PRO A 254 -2.91 25.91 0.71
C PRO A 254 -4.23 26.40 1.31
N GLU A 255 -4.21 27.62 1.84
CA GLU A 255 -5.37 28.26 2.46
C GLU A 255 -6.59 28.25 1.53
N GLY A 256 -7.78 28.08 2.11
CA GLY A 256 -9.05 27.98 1.38
C GLY A 256 -9.27 26.66 0.62
N LEU A 257 -8.23 25.88 0.28
CA LEU A 257 -8.41 24.59 -0.40
C LEU A 257 -8.81 23.45 0.55
N ARG A 258 -8.53 23.59 1.84
CA ARG A 258 -8.92 22.58 2.84
C ARG A 258 -10.44 22.45 3.00
N ALA A 259 -11.17 23.57 3.01
CA ALA A 259 -12.63 23.54 3.05
C ALA A 259 -13.21 22.87 1.80
N LYS A 260 -12.71 23.26 0.61
CA LYS A 260 -13.12 22.65 -0.67
C LYS A 260 -12.80 21.16 -0.75
N ALA A 261 -11.64 20.74 -0.24
CA ALA A 261 -11.29 19.32 -0.18
C ALA A 261 -12.20 18.53 0.77
N ARG A 262 -12.57 19.12 1.91
CA ARG A 262 -13.53 18.51 2.85
C ARG A 262 -14.90 18.31 2.19
N GLU A 263 -15.41 19.34 1.53
CA GLU A 263 -16.69 19.28 0.81
C GLU A 263 -16.66 18.22 -0.30
N TRP A 264 -15.63 18.24 -1.14
CA TRP A 264 -15.47 17.27 -2.23
C TRP A 264 -15.34 15.82 -1.71
N LEU A 265 -14.75 15.62 -0.53
CA LEU A 265 -14.58 14.31 0.10
C LEU A 265 -15.72 13.91 1.04
N ALA A 266 -16.73 14.76 1.26
CA ALA A 266 -17.84 14.47 2.17
C ALA A 266 -18.52 13.11 1.89
N PRO A 267 -18.77 12.71 0.62
CA PRO A 267 -19.33 11.39 0.33
C PRO A 267 -18.49 10.21 0.86
N GLN A 268 -17.16 10.38 0.92
CA GLN A 268 -16.25 9.35 1.42
C GLN A 268 -16.25 9.29 2.95
N TYR A 269 -16.35 10.43 3.64
CA TYR A 269 -16.57 10.45 5.09
C TYR A 269 -17.89 9.77 5.46
N ASP A 270 -18.97 10.14 4.77
CA ASP A 270 -20.32 9.60 5.00
C ASP A 270 -20.37 8.09 4.75
N PHE A 271 -19.73 7.62 3.68
CA PHE A 271 -19.61 6.20 3.39
C PHE A 271 -18.89 5.46 4.52
N VAL A 272 -17.70 5.93 4.92
CA VAL A 272 -16.91 5.25 5.95
C VAL A 272 -17.62 5.27 7.31
N ALA A 273 -18.30 6.37 7.67
CA ALA A 273 -19.08 6.46 8.89
C ALA A 273 -20.18 5.40 8.94
N ARG A 274 -20.94 5.22 7.85
CA ARG A 274 -21.97 4.18 7.74
C ARG A 274 -21.37 2.78 7.72
N TRP A 275 -20.29 2.57 6.98
CA TRP A 275 -19.67 1.25 6.79
C TRP A 275 -19.00 0.73 8.08
N ALA A 276 -18.26 1.60 8.77
CA ALA A 276 -17.54 1.24 9.99
C ALA A 276 -18.40 1.38 11.27
N GLY A 277 -19.53 2.07 11.19
CA GLY A 277 -20.37 2.43 12.34
C GLY A 277 -19.74 3.47 13.29
N ARG A 278 -18.52 3.94 12.97
CA ARG A 278 -17.80 4.98 13.72
C ARG A 278 -16.72 5.63 12.84
N LEU A 279 -16.30 6.82 13.23
CA LEU A 279 -15.10 7.48 12.70
C LEU A 279 -14.14 7.83 13.83
N PRO A 280 -12.82 7.78 13.61
CA PRO A 280 -11.85 8.31 14.56
C PRO A 280 -12.12 9.78 14.88
N GLU A 281 -11.86 10.22 16.13
CA GLU A 281 -12.07 11.62 16.55
C GLU A 281 -11.37 12.63 15.64
N ALA A 282 -10.15 12.30 15.20
CA ALA A 282 -9.38 13.13 14.27
C ALA A 282 -10.09 13.36 12.93
N TRP A 283 -10.92 12.42 12.47
CA TRP A 283 -11.70 12.58 11.24
C TRP A 283 -12.96 13.40 11.49
N GLN A 284 -13.61 13.23 12.65
CA GLN A 284 -14.80 13.98 13.04
C GLN A 284 -14.49 15.49 13.09
N ALA A 285 -13.30 15.87 13.54
CA ALA A 285 -12.83 17.26 13.51
C ALA A 285 -12.84 17.88 12.10
N ASN A 286 -12.68 17.07 11.04
CA ASN A 286 -12.78 17.52 9.65
C ASN A 286 -14.23 17.58 9.14
N MET A 287 -15.19 16.93 9.82
CA MET A 287 -16.62 16.97 9.45
C MET A 287 -17.38 18.13 10.09
N VAL A 288 -16.87 18.71 11.19
CA VAL A 288 -17.47 19.90 11.80
C VAL A 288 -17.41 21.04 10.79
N ARG A 289 -18.58 21.46 10.30
CA ARG A 289 -18.73 22.64 9.45
C ARG A 289 -18.30 23.86 10.26
N VAL A 290 -17.22 24.51 9.83
CA VAL A 290 -16.90 25.89 10.23
C VAL A 290 -17.60 26.80 9.25
#